data_AF-A0A7M1SV96-F1
#
_entry.id   AF-A0A7M1SV96-F1
#
_cell.length_a   1.000
_cell.length_b   1.000
_cell.length_c   1.000
_cell.angle_alpha   90.00
_cell.angle_beta   90.00
_cell.angle_gamma   90.00
#
_symmetry.space_group_name_H-M   'P 1'
#
loop_
_entity.id
_entity.type
_entity.pdbx_description
1 polymer ?
#
loop_
_entity_poly.entity_id
_entity_poly.type
_entity_poly.pdbx_seq_one_letter_code
_entity_poly.pdbx_strand_id
1 'polypeptide(L)'
;MAQFQVDSAEVARAGASARVSAAAIRTEVTNMMRHLTSLQSSWHGSASASFTALITEWRATQQQVEASLEQISLALDTGAREYEAAETTNTRLFAR
;
A
#
# COMPACT_ATOMS: atom_id res chain seq x y z
N MET A 1 -30.79 -8.57 -14.96
CA MET A 1 -30.23 -7.38 -14.29
C MET A 1 -29.68 -7.83 -12.94
N ALA A 2 -28.37 -8.03 -12.85
CA ALA A 2 -27.65 -8.44 -11.62
C ALA A 2 -26.11 -8.23 -11.71
N GLN A 3 -25.58 -7.90 -12.90
CA GLN A 3 -24.13 -7.91 -13.14
C GLN A 3 -23.42 -6.68 -12.51
N PHE A 4 -23.96 -5.47 -12.66
CA PHE A 4 -23.32 -4.24 -12.14
C PHE A 4 -23.15 -4.20 -10.60
N GLN A 5 -24.09 -4.76 -9.84
CA GLN A 5 -24.04 -4.77 -8.37
C GLN A 5 -23.05 -5.82 -7.83
N VAL A 6 -22.83 -6.90 -8.57
CA VAL A 6 -21.85 -7.94 -8.21
C VAL A 6 -20.43 -7.40 -8.43
N ASP A 7 -20.20 -6.67 -9.53
CA ASP A 7 -18.89 -6.10 -9.86
C ASP A 7 -18.43 -5.04 -8.83
N SER A 8 -19.32 -4.17 -8.35
CA SER A 8 -18.96 -3.12 -7.38
C SER A 8 -18.60 -3.66 -5.99
N ALA A 9 -19.32 -4.69 -5.51
CA ALA A 9 -19.00 -5.37 -4.25
C ALA A 9 -17.65 -6.11 -4.33
N GLU A 10 -17.30 -6.66 -5.49
CA GLU A 10 -16.00 -7.28 -5.73
C GLU A 10 -14.86 -6.28 -5.69
N VAL A 11 -15.00 -5.12 -6.34
CA VAL A 11 -14.01 -4.04 -6.29
C VAL A 11 -13.82 -3.52 -4.87
N ALA A 12 -14.90 -3.32 -4.11
CA ALA A 12 -14.81 -2.90 -2.72
C ALA A 12 -14.04 -3.91 -1.83
N ARG A 13 -14.31 -5.21 -2.02
CA ARG A 13 -13.58 -6.29 -1.32
C ARG A 13 -12.12 -6.32 -1.72
N ALA A 14 -11.80 -6.22 -3.01
CA ALA A 14 -10.43 -6.18 -3.50
C ALA A 14 -9.66 -4.97 -2.94
N GLY A 15 -10.28 -3.80 -2.87
CA GLY A 15 -9.70 -2.60 -2.26
C GLY A 15 -9.44 -2.76 -0.76
N ALA A 16 -10.35 -3.41 -0.02
CA ALA A 16 -10.14 -3.72 1.39
C ALA A 16 -8.94 -4.67 1.59
N SER A 17 -8.86 -5.75 0.81
CA SER A 17 -7.74 -6.70 0.85
C SER A 17 -6.41 -6.02 0.51
N ALA A 18 -6.37 -5.15 -0.49
CA ALA A 18 -5.17 -4.42 -0.87
C ALA A 18 -4.70 -3.45 0.23
N ARG A 19 -5.62 -2.78 0.95
CA ARG A 19 -5.28 -1.95 2.11
C ARG A 19 -4.66 -2.75 3.26
N VAL A 20 -5.17 -3.95 3.52
CA VAL A 20 -4.58 -4.86 4.53
C VAL A 20 -3.16 -5.25 4.13
N SER A 21 -2.96 -5.66 2.87
CA SER A 21 -1.63 -5.98 2.35
C SER A 21 -0.66 -4.80 2.44
N ALA A 22 -1.11 -3.59 2.10
CA ALA A 22 -0.31 -2.37 2.21
C ALA A 22 0.14 -2.09 3.65
N ALA A 23 -0.75 -2.27 4.64
CA ALA A 23 -0.41 -2.09 6.05
C ALA A 23 0.62 -3.13 6.54
N ALA A 24 0.48 -4.39 6.11
CA ALA A 24 1.46 -5.43 6.40
C ALA A 24 2.83 -5.11 5.80
N ILE A 25 2.88 -4.66 4.54
CA ILE A 25 4.13 -4.27 3.88
C ILE A 25 4.81 -3.11 4.61
N ARG A 26 4.07 -2.06 5.00
CA ARG A 26 4.65 -0.93 5.77
C ARG A 26 5.27 -1.41 7.08
N THR A 27 4.60 -2.33 7.76
CA THR A 27 5.09 -2.93 9.00
C THR A 27 6.41 -3.67 8.77
N GLU A 28 6.47 -4.53 7.76
CA GLU A 28 7.68 -5.30 7.45
C GLU A 28 8.85 -4.43 6.97
N VAL A 29 8.58 -3.39 6.18
CA VAL A 29 9.60 -2.42 5.76
C VAL A 29 10.20 -1.70 6.99
N THR A 30 9.34 -1.28 7.91
CA THR A 30 9.77 -0.65 9.18
C THR A 30 10.57 -1.63 10.03
N ASN A 31 10.15 -2.89 10.12
CA ASN A 31 10.85 -3.95 10.85
C ASN A 31 12.25 -4.19 10.29
N MET A 32 12.39 -4.26 8.96
CA MET A 32 13.68 -4.43 8.30
C MET A 32 14.65 -3.30 8.64
N MET A 33 14.19 -2.04 8.60
CA MET A 33 15.01 -0.89 8.98
C MET A 33 15.50 -1.00 10.44
N ARG A 34 14.63 -1.43 11.37
CA ARG A 34 15.02 -1.67 12.78
C ARG A 34 16.07 -2.77 12.91
N HIS A 35 15.91 -3.88 12.19
CA HIS A 35 16.89 -4.98 12.19
C HIS A 35 18.26 -4.51 11.68
N LEU A 36 18.28 -3.76 10.57
CA LEU A 36 19.52 -3.23 9.99
C LEU A 36 20.22 -2.24 10.93
N THR A 37 19.49 -1.31 11.56
CA THR A 37 20.07 -0.38 12.55
C THR A 37 20.57 -1.12 13.80
N SER A 38 19.86 -2.14 14.26
CA SER A 38 20.33 -2.98 15.39
C SER A 38 21.64 -3.67 15.03
N LEU A 39 21.75 -4.26 13.85
CA LEU A 39 22.97 -4.92 13.39
C LEU A 39 24.12 -3.92 13.23
N GLN A 40 23.83 -2.68 12.79
CA GLN A 40 24.82 -1.61 12.63
C GLN A 40 25.54 -1.32 13.94
N SER A 41 24.80 -1.31 15.05
CA SER A 41 25.38 -1.05 16.38
C SER A 41 26.38 -2.13 16.83
N SER A 42 26.30 -3.33 16.25
CA SER A 42 27.20 -4.44 16.57
C SER A 42 28.40 -4.54 15.63
N TRP A 43 28.35 -3.92 14.45
CA TRP A 43 29.41 -4.02 13.45
C TRP A 43 30.45 -2.91 13.64
N HIS A 44 31.68 -3.30 13.97
CA HIS A 44 32.80 -2.39 14.18
C HIS A 44 33.94 -2.71 13.19
N GLY A 45 34.78 -1.71 12.88
CA GLY A 45 35.94 -1.88 11.98
C GLY A 45 35.65 -1.53 10.52
N SER A 46 36.51 -1.96 9.60
CA SER A 46 36.51 -1.55 8.18
C SER A 46 35.22 -1.92 7.42
N ALA A 47 34.46 -2.92 7.88
CA ALA A 47 33.18 -3.31 7.29
C ALA A 47 32.03 -2.30 7.56
N SER A 48 32.21 -1.38 8.52
CA SER A 48 31.16 -0.44 8.94
C SER A 48 30.75 0.54 7.82
N ALA A 49 31.70 0.91 6.95
CA ALA A 49 31.43 1.81 5.83
C ALA A 49 30.49 1.16 4.79
N SER A 50 30.79 -0.08 4.38
CA SER A 50 29.95 -0.83 3.45
C SER A 50 28.55 -1.08 4.01
N PHE A 51 28.44 -1.35 5.32
CA PHE A 51 27.13 -1.54 5.93
C PHE A 51 26.31 -0.25 6.06
N THR A 52 26.97 0.88 6.31
CA THR A 52 26.32 2.20 6.30
C THR A 52 25.78 2.54 4.91
N ALA A 53 26.51 2.18 3.85
CA ALA A 53 26.05 2.33 2.47
C ALA A 53 24.80 1.46 2.21
N LEU A 54 24.81 0.20 2.63
CA LEU A 54 23.65 -0.70 2.52
C LEU A 54 22.41 -0.14 3.23
N ILE A 55 22.57 0.41 4.43
CA ILE A 55 21.47 1.04 5.18
C ILE A 55 20.91 2.25 4.42
N THR A 56 21.78 3.04 3.79
CA THR A 56 21.37 4.22 3.02
C THR A 56 20.57 3.81 1.79
N GLU A 57 21.03 2.79 1.07
CA GLU A 57 20.31 2.21 -0.07
C GLU A 57 18.94 1.67 0.37
N TRP A 58 18.89 0.91 1.46
CA TRP A 58 17.63 0.42 2.01
C TRP A 58 16.65 1.54 2.37
N ARG A 59 17.12 2.65 2.95
CA ARG A 59 16.26 3.81 3.24
C ARG A 59 15.64 4.39 1.98
N ALA A 60 16.38 4.47 0.87
CA ALA A 60 15.84 4.91 -0.41
C ALA A 60 14.77 3.92 -0.94
N THR A 61 15.02 2.61 -0.83
CA THR A 61 14.02 1.59 -1.18
C THR A 61 12.75 1.71 -0.31
N GLN A 62 12.89 1.92 1.00
CA GLN A 62 11.76 2.14 1.90
C GLN A 62 10.89 3.30 1.44
N GLN A 63 11.49 4.45 1.11
CA GLN A 63 10.75 5.61 0.62
C GLN A 63 9.98 5.31 -0.67
N GLN A 64 10.60 4.55 -1.58
CA GLN A 64 9.93 4.13 -2.82
C GLN A 64 8.73 3.21 -2.55
N VAL A 65 8.86 2.27 -1.60
CA VAL A 65 7.75 1.40 -1.20
C VAL A 65 6.61 2.21 -0.59
N GLU A 66 6.92 3.14 0.33
CA GLU A 66 5.92 4.01 0.95
C GLU A 66 5.15 4.83 -0.09
N ALA A 67 5.86 5.45 -1.03
CA ALA A 67 5.26 6.20 -2.13
C ALA A 67 4.34 5.34 -3.01
N SER A 68 4.79 4.13 -3.38
CA SER A 68 3.97 3.20 -4.16
C SER A 68 2.71 2.75 -3.42
N LEU A 69 2.79 2.51 -2.11
CA LEU A 69 1.63 2.13 -1.30
C LEU A 69 0.64 3.29 -1.13
N GLU A 70 1.11 4.53 -1.08
CA GLU A 70 0.24 5.73 -1.09
C GLU A 70 -0.49 5.88 -2.42
N GLN A 71 0.22 5.71 -3.54
CA GLN A 71 -0.39 5.74 -4.88
C GLN A 71 -1.47 4.66 -5.03
N ILE A 72 -1.20 3.44 -4.57
CA ILE A 72 -2.18 2.35 -4.57
C ILE A 72 -3.39 2.73 -3.72
N SER A 73 -3.18 3.27 -2.53
CA SER A 73 -4.28 3.66 -1.63
C SER A 73 -5.17 4.73 -2.28
N LEU A 74 -4.56 5.75 -2.89
CA LEU A 74 -5.29 6.80 -3.62
C LEU A 74 -6.09 6.26 -4.79
N ALA A 75 -5.50 5.34 -5.58
CA ALA A 75 -6.17 4.73 -6.72
C ALA A 75 -7.39 3.90 -6.29
N LEU A 76 -7.26 3.12 -5.21
CA LEU A 76 -8.35 2.32 -4.65
C LEU A 76 -9.48 3.18 -4.09
N ASP A 77 -9.15 4.26 -3.38
CA ASP A 77 -10.14 5.19 -2.84
C ASP A 77 -10.88 5.95 -3.95
N THR A 78 -10.17 6.32 -5.02
CA THR A 78 -10.77 6.94 -6.21
C THR A 78 -11.72 5.96 -6.89
N GLY A 79 -11.27 4.73 -7.14
CA GLY A 79 -12.11 3.69 -7.73
C GLY A 79 -13.38 3.44 -6.91
N ALA A 80 -13.26 3.30 -5.59
CA ALA A 80 -14.40 3.08 -4.71
C ALA A 80 -15.47 4.20 -4.82
N ARG A 81 -15.04 5.47 -4.87
CA ARG A 81 -15.94 6.63 -5.01
C ARG A 81 -16.65 6.68 -6.36
N GLU A 82 -15.93 6.40 -7.45
CA GLU A 82 -16.51 6.36 -8.80
C GLU A 82 -17.60 5.28 -8.91
N TYR A 83 -17.35 4.09 -8.33
CA TYR A 83 -18.35 3.02 -8.31
C TYR A 83 -19.60 3.38 -7.48
N GLU A 84 -19.43 4.00 -6.31
CA GLU A 84 -20.56 4.45 -5.49
C GLU A 84 -21.42 5.52 -6.19
N ALA A 85 -20.78 6.45 -6.89
CA ALA A 85 -21.45 7.50 -7.66
C ALA A 85 -22.21 6.93 -8.88
N ALA A 86 -21.62 5.96 -9.58
CA ALA A 86 -22.25 5.26 -10.68
C ALA A 86 -23.50 4.50 -10.23
N GLU A 87 -23.42 3.79 -9.09
CA GLU A 87 -24.56 3.05 -8.55
C GLU A 87 -25.71 3.99 -8.15
N THR A 88 -25.41 5.07 -7.43
CA THR A 88 -26.41 6.07 -7.02
C THR A 88 -27.14 6.68 -8.23
N THR A 89 -26.41 6.93 -9.32
CA THR A 89 -26.97 7.48 -10.56
C THR A 89 -27.89 6.46 -11.24
N ASN A 90 -27.47 5.20 -11.34
CA ASN A 90 -28.28 4.12 -11.90
C ASN A 90 -29.55 3.88 -11.08
N THR A 91 -29.46 3.82 -9.74
CA THR A 91 -30.64 3.66 -8.88
C THR A 91 -31.66 4.79 -9.11
N ARG A 92 -31.20 6.05 -9.24
CA ARG A 92 -32.09 7.18 -9.55
C ARG A 92 -32.72 7.12 -10.93
N LEU A 93 -31.98 6.61 -11.93
CA LEU A 93 -32.47 6.48 -13.30
C LEU A 93 -33.60 5.45 -13.41
N PHE A 94 -33.48 4.34 -12.68
CA PHE A 94 -34.48 3.26 -12.66
C PHE A 94 -35.58 3.41 -11.60
N ALA A 95 -35.46 4.37 -10.68
CA ALA A 95 -36.51 4.75 -9.73
C ALA A 95 -37.52 5.77 -10.32
N ARG A 96 -37.39 6.13 -11.60
CA ARG A 96 -38.36 6.89 -12.39
C ARG A 96 -39.14 5.94 -13.29
#